data_AF-A7RMV2-F1
#
_entry.id   AF-A7RMV2-F1
#
_cell.length_a   1.000
_cell.length_b   1.000
_cell.length_c   1.000
_cell.angle_alpha   90.00
_cell.angle_beta   90.00
_cell.angle_gamma   90.00
#
_symmetry.space_group_name_H-M   'P 1'
#
loop_
_entity.id
_entity.type
_entity.pdbx_description
1 polymer ?
#
loop_
_entity_poly.entity_id
_entity_poly.type
_entity_poly.pdbx_seq_one_letter_code
_entity_poly.pdbx_strand_id
1 'polypeptide(L)'
;MIMLEVILLKTDIVSSGVDESELPKPDSYPPHTFEVAHERRRPYYITAENEEEKKEWIQMFELCCMNSKGFKNPDPLAQRAFVVAHRRARGKSGLWYHSRSGGTEEQVLCDSIVELIDWRVMGSVYSNLTGGYIVRKKVREQVVKTLDSIVKAMVIPSYTALVESTQKMKGPMEESIDSKKDEIVNAQKKITTELADKLDGMIQEHVQDLVEDIEKLEAALKEVITKVLPVLRETTLVRLLDQTANRVKDNDNIEKSLPDYFKVLDKVRTSRWPDEYRQTYNAMTEVKSIIYNSNEIFQTYASYNQVYSTIYRLLDVVDGAFFTFEELFQELIKGTDALTNGKTAADAMVTAKDQVLPKYDHDVTPVPGEMSLKHTTDVILQVINAKIDPLTKDLRKTLSKAIPKPVEQIVSVEDRYELFVEQSVAKLVKKILGIPVSEPTKPGEKPSTDL
;
A
#
# COMPACT_ATOMS: atom_id res chain seq x y z
N MET A 1 3.12 3.15 -6.41
CA MET A 1 1.84 2.75 -7.01
C MET A 1 1.12 4.00 -7.49
N ILE A 2 0.77 4.09 -8.77
CA ILE A 2 0.17 5.30 -9.35
C ILE A 2 -1.32 5.33 -9.00
N MET A 3 -1.84 6.42 -8.43
CA MET A 3 -3.27 6.73 -8.52
C MET A 3 -3.55 7.16 -9.95
N LEU A 4 -3.79 6.17 -10.79
CA LEU A 4 -4.46 6.34 -12.07
C LEU A 4 -5.91 5.96 -11.76
N GLU A 5 -6.76 6.96 -11.62
CA GLU A 5 -8.20 6.73 -11.59
C GLU A 5 -8.64 6.51 -13.04
N VAL A 6 -9.18 5.33 -13.35
CA VAL A 6 -10.03 5.16 -14.52
C VAL A 6 -11.40 5.69 -14.12
N ILE A 7 -11.61 6.98 -14.35
CA ILE A 7 -12.91 7.60 -14.11
C ILE A 7 -13.84 7.13 -15.23
N LEU A 8 -14.77 6.24 -14.91
CA LEU A 8 -15.96 6.07 -15.73
C LEU A 8 -16.67 7.43 -15.77
N LEU A 9 -16.85 7.99 -16.97
CA LEU A 9 -17.57 9.24 -17.20
C LEU A 9 -19.05 9.09 -16.78
N LYS A 10 -19.31 9.11 -15.47
CA LYS A 10 -20.60 9.40 -14.86
C LYS A 10 -20.36 10.31 -13.65
N THR A 11 -20.77 11.55 -13.90
CA THR A 11 -20.94 12.70 -13.02
C THR A 11 -21.38 12.38 -11.59
N ASP A 12 -20.62 12.89 -10.62
CA ASP A 12 -21.11 13.37 -9.33
C ASP A 12 -20.28 14.61 -8.92
N ILE A 13 -20.65 15.78 -9.43
CA ILE A 13 -20.15 17.10 -8.98
C ILE A 13 -21.38 17.96 -8.68
N VAL A 14 -22.09 17.64 -7.58
CA VAL A 14 -23.33 18.34 -7.22
C VAL A 14 -23.11 19.45 -6.18
N SER A 15 -21.89 19.76 -5.73
CA SER A 15 -21.67 20.72 -4.64
C SER A 15 -20.89 22.00 -4.95
N SER A 16 -20.54 22.31 -6.21
CA SER A 16 -19.65 23.47 -6.52
C SER A 16 -20.25 24.61 -7.36
N GLY A 17 -21.55 24.62 -7.64
CA GLY A 17 -22.18 25.75 -8.36
C GLY A 17 -21.59 25.99 -9.77
N VAL A 18 -21.25 24.90 -10.46
CA VAL A 18 -20.63 24.91 -11.80
C VAL A 18 -21.72 25.08 -12.86
N ASP A 19 -21.52 26.01 -13.80
CA ASP A 19 -22.27 26.06 -15.05
C ASP A 19 -21.63 25.06 -16.04
N GLU A 20 -22.35 23.99 -16.35
CA GLU A 20 -21.89 22.88 -17.18
C GLU A 20 -21.69 23.28 -18.66
N SER A 21 -22.28 24.39 -19.09
CA SER A 21 -22.31 24.84 -20.50
C SER A 21 -21.00 25.44 -21.00
N GLU A 22 -20.07 25.80 -20.10
CA GLU A 22 -18.81 26.39 -20.52
C GLU A 22 -17.76 25.33 -20.95
N LEU A 23 -17.93 24.05 -20.61
CA LEU A 23 -16.88 23.02 -20.80
C LEU A 23 -16.60 22.74 -22.28
N PRO A 24 -15.36 22.96 -22.80
CA PRO A 24 -14.99 22.47 -24.12
C PRO A 24 -14.78 20.96 -24.02
N LYS A 25 -15.90 20.25 -24.07
CA LYS A 25 -15.94 18.84 -24.42
C LYS A 25 -16.15 18.80 -25.94
N PRO A 26 -15.62 17.81 -26.66
CA PRO A 26 -16.27 17.45 -27.92
C PRO A 26 -17.76 17.23 -27.61
N ASP A 27 -18.66 17.73 -28.45
CA ASP A 27 -20.12 17.66 -28.24
C ASP A 27 -20.59 16.24 -27.83
N SER A 28 -19.84 15.24 -28.28
CA SER A 28 -19.72 13.93 -27.63
C SER A 28 -18.35 13.32 -27.94
N TYR A 29 -17.74 12.61 -27.00
CA TYR A 29 -16.67 11.67 -27.36
C TYR A 29 -17.27 10.56 -28.25
N PRO A 30 -16.47 9.94 -29.15
CA PRO A 30 -16.90 8.74 -29.83
C PRO A 30 -17.47 7.69 -28.86
N PRO A 31 -18.42 6.84 -29.29
CA PRO A 31 -18.84 5.70 -28.50
C PRO A 31 -17.64 4.89 -28.01
N HIS A 32 -17.76 4.34 -26.80
CA HIS A 32 -16.73 3.49 -26.18
C HIS A 32 -15.39 4.18 -25.84
N THR A 33 -15.32 5.52 -25.86
CA THR A 33 -14.16 6.24 -25.32
C THR A 33 -14.06 6.07 -23.79
N PHE A 34 -12.83 5.94 -23.29
CA PHE A 34 -12.48 5.98 -21.86
C PHE A 34 -11.25 6.87 -21.62
N GLU A 35 -11.13 7.34 -20.38
CA GLU A 35 -10.05 8.23 -19.95
C GLU A 35 -9.08 7.47 -19.03
N VAL A 36 -7.78 7.59 -19.34
CA VAL A 36 -6.68 7.16 -18.48
C VAL A 36 -6.05 8.43 -17.89
N ALA A 37 -6.43 8.76 -16.67
CA ALA A 37 -6.10 10.03 -16.02
C ALA A 37 -5.07 9.88 -14.90
N HIS A 38 -4.20 10.87 -14.79
CA HIS A 38 -3.32 11.04 -13.64
C HIS A 38 -3.59 12.43 -13.07
N GLU A 39 -3.63 12.59 -11.75
CA GLU A 39 -3.93 13.86 -11.07
C GLU A 39 -3.05 15.05 -11.55
N ARG A 40 -1.90 14.76 -12.16
CA ARG A 40 -0.85 15.72 -12.52
C ARG A 40 -0.26 15.58 -13.92
N ARG A 41 -0.69 14.59 -14.68
CA ARG A 41 -0.16 14.36 -16.05
C ARG A 41 -1.33 14.44 -17.02
N ARG A 42 -1.00 14.65 -18.30
CA ARG A 42 -2.04 14.71 -19.33
C ARG A 42 -2.90 13.45 -19.27
N PRO A 43 -4.23 13.56 -19.35
CA PRO A 43 -5.08 12.41 -19.56
C PRO A 43 -4.87 11.87 -20.98
N TYR A 44 -5.10 10.57 -21.14
CA TYR A 44 -5.20 9.93 -22.45
C TYR A 44 -6.64 9.52 -22.68
N TYR A 45 -7.22 9.96 -23.79
CA TYR A 45 -8.54 9.52 -24.24
C TYR A 45 -8.36 8.46 -25.32
N ILE A 46 -8.84 7.26 -25.06
CA ILE A 46 -8.68 6.10 -25.94
C ILE A 46 -10.07 5.63 -26.34
N THR A 47 -10.28 5.37 -27.63
CA THR A 47 -11.54 4.87 -28.16
C THR A 47 -11.35 3.41 -28.55
N ALA A 48 -12.15 2.55 -27.94
CA ALA A 48 -12.23 1.14 -28.32
C ALA A 48 -13.24 0.96 -29.47
N GLU A 49 -13.12 -0.14 -30.21
CA GLU A 49 -14.01 -0.52 -31.30
C GLU A 49 -15.43 -0.79 -30.81
N ASN A 50 -15.57 -1.40 -29.63
CA ASN A 50 -16.84 -1.76 -29.02
C ASN A 50 -16.78 -1.77 -27.48
N GLU A 51 -17.91 -2.05 -26.83
CA GLU A 51 -18.01 -2.03 -25.36
C GLU A 51 -17.25 -3.18 -24.68
N GLU A 52 -17.06 -4.31 -25.36
CA GLU A 52 -16.29 -5.45 -24.84
C GLU A 52 -14.80 -5.09 -24.82
N GLU A 53 -14.27 -4.59 -25.93
CA GLU A 53 -12.89 -4.16 -26.03
C GLU A 53 -12.59 -2.97 -25.09
N LYS A 54 -13.54 -2.04 -24.90
CA LYS A 54 -13.41 -0.97 -23.89
C LYS A 54 -13.19 -1.54 -22.50
N LYS A 55 -13.98 -2.56 -22.11
CA LYS A 55 -13.85 -3.20 -20.79
C LYS A 55 -12.49 -3.87 -20.66
N GLU A 56 -12.03 -4.58 -21.70
CA GLU A 56 -10.71 -5.21 -21.72
C GLU A 56 -9.57 -4.18 -21.58
N TRP A 57 -9.63 -3.07 -22.31
CA TRP A 57 -8.62 -2.02 -22.21
C TRP A 57 -8.59 -1.34 -20.84
N ILE A 58 -9.76 -0.99 -20.29
CA ILE A 58 -9.86 -0.42 -18.94
C ILE A 58 -9.21 -1.37 -17.93
N GLN A 59 -9.55 -2.66 -18.01
CA GLN A 59 -8.97 -3.70 -17.18
C GLN A 59 -7.44 -3.78 -17.30
N MET A 60 -6.92 -3.74 -18.52
CA MET A 60 -5.48 -3.75 -18.78
C MET A 60 -4.77 -2.52 -18.20
N PHE A 61 -5.33 -1.32 -18.36
CA PHE A 61 -4.74 -0.11 -17.81
C PHE A 61 -4.72 -0.14 -16.28
N GLU A 62 -5.84 -0.46 -15.63
CA GLU A 62 -5.88 -0.58 -14.17
C GLU A 62 -4.86 -1.60 -13.65
N LEU A 63 -4.70 -2.70 -14.37
CA LEU A 63 -3.69 -3.71 -14.06
C LEU A 63 -2.26 -3.15 -14.12
N CYS A 64 -1.93 -2.46 -15.22
CA CYS A 64 -0.64 -1.80 -15.38
C CYS A 64 -0.39 -0.80 -14.24
N CYS A 65 -1.42 -0.08 -13.78
CA CYS A 65 -1.30 0.91 -12.70
C CYS A 65 -1.00 0.27 -11.34
N MET A 66 -1.66 -0.86 -11.03
CA MET A 66 -1.41 -1.62 -9.81
C MET A 66 -0.02 -2.26 -9.79
N ASN A 67 0.34 -2.92 -10.89
CA ASN A 67 1.61 -3.68 -10.99
C ASN A 67 2.79 -2.82 -11.40
N SER A 68 2.56 -1.52 -11.65
CA SER A 68 3.64 -0.57 -11.82
C SER A 68 4.46 -0.51 -10.55
N LYS A 69 5.59 -1.23 -10.57
CA LYS A 69 6.67 -1.09 -9.60
C LYS A 69 7.19 0.35 -9.72
N GLY A 70 6.69 1.19 -8.83
CA GLY A 70 7.26 2.51 -8.57
C GLY A 70 8.66 2.36 -7.97
N PHE A 71 9.41 3.46 -7.96
CA PHE A 71 10.82 3.52 -7.61
C PHE A 71 11.69 2.66 -8.55
N LYS A 72 12.76 3.25 -9.06
CA LYS A 72 13.63 2.66 -10.08
C LYS A 72 15.06 2.50 -9.61
N ASN A 73 15.39 2.93 -8.39
CA ASN A 73 16.71 2.66 -7.83
C ASN A 73 16.94 1.15 -7.72
N PRO A 74 18.06 0.60 -8.24
CA PRO A 74 18.32 -0.84 -8.19
C PRO A 74 18.61 -1.37 -6.78
N ASP A 75 18.97 -0.51 -5.82
CA ASP A 75 19.22 -0.90 -4.43
C ASP A 75 17.91 -0.84 -3.61
N PRO A 76 17.38 -1.98 -3.13
CA PRO A 76 16.16 -2.01 -2.31
C PRO A 76 16.28 -1.21 -1.01
N LEU A 77 17.49 -1.10 -0.45
CA LEU A 77 17.73 -0.29 0.75
C LEU A 77 17.56 1.20 0.44
N ALA A 78 18.04 1.65 -0.71
CA ALA A 78 17.88 3.03 -1.17
C ALA A 78 16.40 3.36 -1.44
N GLN A 79 15.65 2.43 -2.04
CA GLN A 79 14.20 2.59 -2.21
C GLN A 79 13.50 2.76 -0.84
N ARG A 80 13.85 1.93 0.15
CA ARG A 80 13.26 1.99 1.49
C ARG A 80 13.61 3.30 2.20
N ALA A 81 14.87 3.72 2.12
CA ALA A 81 15.33 5.00 2.67
C ALA A 81 14.59 6.19 2.03
N PHE A 82 14.38 6.16 0.71
CA PHE A 82 13.61 7.16 0.00
C PHE A 82 12.17 7.25 0.51
N VAL A 83 11.46 6.12 0.64
CA VAL A 83 10.08 6.07 1.13
C VAL A 83 9.95 6.72 2.51
N VAL A 84 10.85 6.38 3.44
CA VAL A 84 10.86 6.93 4.79
C VAL A 84 11.15 8.43 4.77
N ALA A 85 12.20 8.85 4.06
CA ALA A 85 12.59 10.26 3.97
C ALA A 85 11.49 11.13 3.32
N HIS A 86 10.88 10.63 2.25
CA HIS A 86 9.80 11.32 1.53
C HIS A 86 8.55 11.46 2.39
N ARG A 87 8.11 10.38 3.07
CA ARG A 87 6.98 10.42 4.03
C ARG A 87 7.20 11.52 5.08
N ARG A 88 8.38 11.55 5.70
CA ARG A 88 8.74 12.56 6.72
C ARG A 88 8.77 13.97 6.15
N ALA A 89 9.37 14.14 4.97
CA ALA A 89 9.44 15.44 4.30
C ALA A 89 8.04 15.97 4.00
N ARG A 90 7.11 15.12 3.53
CA ARG A 90 5.70 15.47 3.33
C ARG A 90 5.05 15.92 4.62
N GLY A 91 5.14 15.12 5.69
CA GLY A 91 4.58 15.48 7.00
C GLY A 91 5.12 16.81 7.53
N LYS A 92 6.44 17.01 7.51
CA LYS A 92 7.08 18.28 7.93
C LYS A 92 6.65 19.48 7.10
N SER A 93 6.25 19.25 5.85
CA SER A 93 5.81 20.30 4.93
C SER A 93 4.31 20.57 5.00
N GLY A 94 3.57 19.85 5.86
CA GLY A 94 2.12 19.96 6.00
C GLY A 94 1.34 19.24 4.90
N LEU A 95 2.02 18.44 4.07
CA LEU A 95 1.36 17.57 3.10
C LEU A 95 0.94 16.25 3.76
N TRP A 96 -0.08 15.63 3.18
CA TRP A 96 -0.54 14.33 3.64
C TRP A 96 0.55 13.27 3.46
N TYR A 97 0.95 12.64 4.57
CA TYR A 97 2.14 11.78 4.64
C TYR A 97 1.89 10.34 4.16
N HIS A 98 0.63 9.94 3.94
CA HIS A 98 0.23 8.62 3.46
C HIS A 98 -0.07 8.56 1.94
N SER A 99 0.33 9.59 1.19
CA SER A 99 0.09 9.64 -0.25
C SER A 99 0.85 8.52 -0.97
N ARG A 100 0.11 7.68 -1.72
CA ARG A 100 0.72 6.69 -2.59
C ARG A 100 1.42 7.41 -3.71
N SER A 101 2.74 7.26 -3.70
CA SER A 101 3.60 7.84 -4.70
C SER A 101 3.79 6.82 -5.83
N GLY A 102 3.43 7.22 -7.04
CA GLY A 102 3.53 6.41 -8.24
C GLY A 102 4.52 6.99 -9.23
N GLY A 103 5.41 6.14 -9.74
CA GLY A 103 6.50 6.57 -10.62
C GLY A 103 7.87 6.38 -10.02
N THR A 104 8.88 6.98 -10.63
CA THR A 104 10.26 6.98 -10.13
C THR A 104 10.41 7.91 -8.93
N GLU A 105 11.49 7.77 -8.18
CA GLU A 105 11.82 8.61 -7.03
C GLU A 105 11.86 10.10 -7.40
N GLU A 106 12.44 10.42 -8.56
CA GLU A 106 12.47 11.80 -9.07
C GLU A 106 11.07 12.33 -9.36
N GLN A 107 10.22 11.52 -10.01
CA GLN A 107 8.84 11.91 -10.32
C GLN A 107 8.08 12.22 -9.04
N VAL A 108 8.24 11.36 -8.03
CA VAL A 108 7.59 11.47 -6.73
C VAL A 108 8.08 12.71 -5.94
N LEU A 109 9.36 13.07 -6.06
CA LEU A 109 9.88 14.32 -5.50
C LEU A 109 9.34 15.54 -6.23
N CYS A 110 9.35 15.52 -7.56
CA CYS A 110 8.82 16.62 -8.38
C CYS A 110 7.36 16.87 -8.06
N ASP A 111 6.57 15.80 -8.03
CA ASP A 111 5.17 15.84 -7.65
C ASP A 111 5.01 16.50 -6.27
N SER A 112 5.67 16.01 -5.21
CA SER A 112 5.56 16.63 -3.87
C SER A 112 5.93 18.11 -3.83
N ILE A 113 6.95 18.53 -4.58
CA ILE A 113 7.40 19.94 -4.60
C ILE A 113 6.38 20.82 -5.36
N VAL A 114 5.86 20.36 -6.50
CA VAL A 114 4.82 21.07 -7.24
C VAL A 114 3.55 21.21 -6.38
N GLU A 115 3.15 20.16 -5.65
CA GLU A 115 2.01 20.20 -4.71
C GLU A 115 2.21 21.25 -3.62
N LEU A 116 3.41 21.34 -3.06
CA LEU A 116 3.75 22.36 -2.06
C LEU A 116 3.66 23.78 -2.62
N ILE A 117 4.19 23.99 -3.83
CA ILE A 117 4.11 25.30 -4.49
C ILE A 117 2.64 25.63 -4.79
N ASP A 118 1.88 24.67 -5.31
CA ASP A 118 0.47 24.86 -5.65
C ASP A 118 -0.35 25.27 -4.42
N TRP A 119 -0.15 24.54 -3.31
CA TRP A 119 -0.84 24.77 -2.05
C TRP A 119 -0.42 26.07 -1.35
N ARG A 120 0.90 26.32 -1.22
CA ARG A 120 1.41 27.45 -0.41
C ARG A 120 1.45 28.78 -1.17
N VAL A 121 1.65 28.73 -2.48
CA VAL A 121 1.91 29.93 -3.30
C VAL A 121 0.76 30.14 -4.28
N MET A 122 0.40 29.12 -5.05
CA MET A 122 -0.52 29.33 -6.16
C MET A 122 -1.97 29.47 -5.74
N GLY A 123 -2.38 28.99 -4.57
CA GLY A 123 -3.75 29.14 -4.08
C GLY A 123 -4.27 30.57 -4.12
N SER A 124 -3.45 31.54 -3.71
CA SER A 124 -3.81 32.98 -3.74
C SER A 124 -3.77 33.58 -5.15
N VAL A 125 -2.94 33.03 -6.04
CA VAL A 125 -2.91 33.43 -7.45
C VAL A 125 -4.18 32.94 -8.14
N TYR A 126 -4.58 31.70 -7.91
CA TYR A 126 -5.78 31.10 -8.51
C TYR A 126 -7.07 31.77 -8.04
N SER A 127 -7.15 32.20 -6.78
CA SER A 127 -8.31 32.93 -6.27
C SER A 127 -8.53 34.28 -6.95
N ASN A 128 -7.49 34.86 -7.55
CA ASN A 128 -7.55 36.14 -8.27
C ASN A 128 -7.74 35.98 -9.78
N LEU A 129 -7.85 34.74 -10.30
CA LEU A 129 -8.09 34.52 -11.72
C LEU A 129 -9.51 34.98 -12.11
N THR A 130 -9.59 35.84 -13.11
CA THR A 130 -10.85 36.31 -13.69
C THR A 130 -11.31 35.40 -14.84
N GLY A 131 -12.59 35.50 -15.20
CA GLY A 131 -13.21 34.68 -16.26
C GLY A 131 -13.88 33.41 -15.74
N GLY A 132 -14.60 32.71 -16.62
CA GLY A 132 -15.35 31.46 -16.32
C GLY A 132 -14.45 30.29 -15.90
N TYR A 133 -15.05 29.21 -15.38
CA TYR A 133 -14.31 28.07 -14.79
C TYR A 133 -13.26 27.48 -15.75
N ILE A 134 -13.59 27.41 -17.04
CA ILE A 134 -12.73 26.90 -18.12
C ILE A 134 -11.45 27.67 -18.25
N VAL A 135 -11.56 28.99 -18.27
CA VAL A 135 -10.43 29.89 -18.47
C VAL A 135 -9.52 29.75 -17.27
N ARG A 136 -10.08 29.76 -16.06
CA ARG A 136 -9.33 29.53 -14.82
C ARG A 136 -8.65 28.16 -14.80
N LYS A 137 -9.34 27.10 -15.24
CA LYS A 137 -8.79 25.74 -15.33
C LYS A 137 -7.65 25.65 -16.34
N LYS A 138 -7.81 26.17 -17.56
CA LYS A 138 -6.77 26.18 -18.60
C LYS A 138 -5.54 26.96 -18.16
N VAL A 139 -5.74 28.12 -17.52
CA VAL A 139 -4.63 28.91 -16.95
C VAL A 139 -3.91 28.10 -15.86
N ARG A 140 -4.65 27.47 -14.94
CA ARG A 140 -4.07 26.61 -13.92
C ARG A 140 -3.28 25.44 -14.51
N GLU A 141 -3.82 24.75 -15.52
CA GLU A 141 -3.12 23.65 -16.20
C GLU A 141 -1.81 24.11 -16.86
N GLN A 142 -1.79 25.27 -17.51
CA GLN A 142 -0.58 25.85 -18.10
C GLN A 142 0.46 26.23 -17.05
N VAL A 143 0.01 26.81 -15.94
CA VAL A 143 0.88 27.15 -14.80
C VAL A 143 1.48 25.90 -14.18
N VAL A 144 0.67 24.89 -13.87
CA VAL A 144 1.15 23.61 -13.31
C VAL A 144 2.13 22.92 -14.25
N LYS A 145 1.87 22.91 -15.57
CA LYS A 145 2.82 22.36 -16.56
C LYS A 145 4.17 23.09 -16.58
N THR A 146 4.14 24.41 -16.41
CA THR A 146 5.35 25.25 -16.34
C THR A 146 6.11 24.97 -15.05
N LEU A 147 5.41 24.92 -13.91
CA LEU A 147 5.99 24.56 -12.62
C LEU A 147 6.63 23.18 -12.65
N ASP A 148 5.94 22.18 -13.18
CA ASP A 148 6.45 20.81 -13.33
C ASP A 148 7.76 20.78 -14.14
N SER A 149 7.84 21.53 -15.24
CA SER A 149 9.06 21.61 -16.06
C SER A 149 10.23 22.24 -15.30
N ILE A 150 9.98 23.34 -14.57
CA ILE A 150 11.01 24.04 -13.77
C ILE A 150 11.48 23.15 -12.61
N VAL A 151 10.53 22.54 -11.89
CA VAL A 151 10.82 21.65 -10.76
C VAL A 151 11.63 20.44 -11.23
N LYS A 152 11.25 19.79 -12.34
CA LYS A 152 12.00 18.66 -12.92
C LYS A 152 13.45 19.03 -13.24
N ALA A 153 13.66 20.20 -13.85
CA ALA A 153 15.01 20.68 -14.21
C ALA A 153 15.91 20.88 -12.99
N MET A 154 15.33 21.19 -11.80
CA MET A 154 16.09 21.33 -10.56
C MET A 154 16.22 20.01 -9.80
N VAL A 155 15.13 19.26 -9.66
CA VAL A 155 15.05 18.09 -8.80
C VAL A 155 15.79 16.89 -9.36
N ILE A 156 15.66 16.61 -10.66
CA ILE A 156 16.27 15.42 -11.27
C ILE A 156 17.79 15.43 -11.07
N PRO A 157 18.53 16.49 -11.46
CA PRO A 157 19.98 16.52 -11.27
C PRO A 157 20.40 16.46 -9.79
N SER A 158 19.67 17.15 -8.89
CA SER A 158 19.96 17.12 -7.46
C SER A 158 19.75 15.73 -6.86
N TYR A 159 18.69 15.02 -7.25
CA TYR A 159 18.44 13.66 -6.77
C TYR A 159 19.48 12.68 -7.32
N THR A 160 19.81 12.75 -8.61
CA THR A 160 20.86 11.91 -9.20
C THR A 160 22.20 12.10 -8.49
N ALA A 161 22.63 13.33 -8.26
CA ALA A 161 23.86 13.63 -7.53
C ALA A 161 23.84 13.08 -6.09
N LEU A 162 22.68 13.16 -5.41
CA LEU A 162 22.51 12.59 -4.07
C LEU A 162 22.63 11.06 -4.09
N VAL A 163 22.00 10.38 -5.05
CA VAL A 163 22.11 8.92 -5.20
C VAL A 163 23.56 8.51 -5.43
N GLU A 164 24.28 9.16 -6.34
CA GLU A 164 25.69 8.89 -6.59
C GLU A 164 26.56 9.10 -5.35
N SER A 165 26.30 10.17 -4.58
CA SER A 165 27.01 10.44 -3.33
C SER A 165 26.75 9.36 -2.29
N THR A 166 25.50 8.94 -2.10
CA THR A 166 25.14 7.88 -1.15
C THR A 166 25.73 6.52 -1.53
N GLN A 167 25.79 6.20 -2.83
CA GLN A 167 26.43 4.98 -3.32
C GLN A 167 27.92 4.95 -3.00
N LYS A 168 28.63 6.07 -3.17
CA LYS A 168 30.06 6.18 -2.80
C LYS A 168 30.28 6.04 -1.30
N MET A 169 29.32 6.48 -0.48
CA MET A 169 29.40 6.38 0.97
C MET A 169 29.05 5.00 1.53
N LYS A 170 28.48 4.10 0.73
CA LYS A 170 28.01 2.78 1.19
C LYS A 170 29.11 1.95 1.86
N GLY A 171 30.22 1.71 1.16
CA GLY A 171 31.35 0.93 1.69
C GLY A 171 31.93 1.52 2.99
N PRO A 172 32.32 2.82 3.01
CA PRO A 172 32.79 3.47 4.23
C PRO A 172 31.78 3.42 5.40
N MET A 173 30.47 3.47 5.10
CA MET A 173 29.43 3.38 6.11
C MET A 173 29.30 1.96 6.68
N GLU A 174 29.36 0.93 5.82
CA GLU A 174 29.34 -0.48 6.23
C GLU A 174 30.54 -0.79 7.16
N GLU A 175 31.75 -0.38 6.79
CA GLU A 175 32.94 -0.53 7.63
C GLU A 175 32.81 0.21 8.98
N SER A 176 32.23 1.42 8.97
CA SER A 176 31.99 2.17 10.21
C SER A 176 30.91 1.54 11.07
N ILE A 177 29.90 0.88 10.50
CA ILE A 177 28.86 0.17 11.25
C ILE A 177 29.48 -1.05 11.93
N ASP A 178 30.28 -1.83 11.19
CA ASP A 178 30.90 -3.05 11.71
C ASP A 178 31.91 -2.75 12.82
N SER A 179 32.75 -1.73 12.62
CA SER A 179 33.78 -1.35 13.60
C SER A 179 33.22 -0.69 14.87
N LYS A 180 32.02 -0.08 14.82
CA LYS A 180 31.42 0.68 15.94
C LYS A 180 30.11 0.08 16.45
N LYS A 181 29.86 -1.19 16.19
CA LYS A 181 28.60 -1.87 16.52
C LYS A 181 28.15 -1.64 17.96
N ASP A 182 29.05 -1.81 18.93
CA ASP A 182 28.72 -1.65 20.35
C ASP A 182 28.41 -0.19 20.72
N GLU A 183 29.15 0.77 20.17
CA GLU A 183 28.88 2.21 20.36
C GLU A 183 27.52 2.61 19.80
N ILE A 184 27.17 2.10 18.61
CA ILE A 184 25.87 2.31 17.96
C ILE A 184 24.76 1.76 18.84
N VAL A 185 24.87 0.51 19.29
CA VAL A 185 23.88 -0.15 20.14
C VAL A 185 23.72 0.60 21.47
N ASN A 186 24.80 1.04 22.09
CA ASN A 186 24.78 1.78 23.35
C ASN A 186 24.13 3.16 23.19
N ALA A 187 24.49 3.91 22.14
CA ALA A 187 23.87 5.20 21.84
C ALA A 187 22.37 5.05 21.59
N GLN A 188 21.98 4.04 20.81
CA GLN A 188 20.58 3.75 20.53
C GLN A 188 19.80 3.34 21.79
N LYS A 189 20.36 2.47 22.65
CA LYS A 189 19.75 2.09 23.93
C LYS A 189 19.53 3.31 24.82
N LYS A 190 20.54 4.17 24.95
CA LYS A 190 20.44 5.41 25.73
C LYS A 190 19.29 6.30 25.25
N ILE A 191 19.20 6.52 23.93
CA ILE A 191 18.09 7.28 23.34
C ILE A 191 16.75 6.63 23.68
N THR A 192 16.61 5.32 23.50
CA THR A 192 15.36 4.61 23.79
C THR A 192 14.99 4.67 25.27
N THR A 193 15.94 4.55 26.19
CA THR A 193 15.68 4.69 27.64
C THR A 193 15.22 6.10 27.99
N GLU A 194 15.90 7.14 27.50
CA GLU A 194 15.49 8.52 27.78
C GLU A 194 14.13 8.88 27.15
N LEU A 195 13.79 8.28 26.00
CA LEU A 195 12.44 8.37 25.42
C LEU A 195 11.41 7.67 26.30
N ALA A 196 11.68 6.44 26.75
CA ALA A 196 10.79 5.68 27.63
C ALA A 196 10.48 6.44 28.92
N ASP A 197 11.51 6.95 29.60
CA ASP A 197 11.39 7.70 30.85
C ASP A 197 10.50 8.95 30.73
N LYS A 198 10.43 9.55 29.54
CA LYS A 198 9.66 10.77 29.28
C LYS A 198 8.30 10.54 28.67
N LEU A 199 8.13 9.46 27.91
CA LEU A 199 6.99 9.30 27.01
C LEU A 199 6.09 8.12 27.35
N ASP A 200 6.56 7.08 28.05
CA ASP A 200 5.74 5.89 28.31
C ASP A 200 4.42 6.25 29.00
N GLY A 201 4.48 7.05 30.07
CA GLY A 201 3.29 7.50 30.79
C GLY A 201 2.35 8.34 29.93
N MET A 202 2.90 9.25 29.11
CA MET A 202 2.12 10.14 28.24
C MET A 202 1.43 9.37 27.10
N ILE A 203 2.14 8.44 26.46
CA ILE A 203 1.57 7.56 25.43
C ILE A 203 0.47 6.71 26.06
N GLN A 204 0.75 6.10 27.23
CA GLN A 204 -0.21 5.27 27.92
C GLN A 204 -1.49 6.03 28.28
N GLU A 205 -1.38 7.23 28.84
CA GLU A 205 -2.52 8.09 29.17
C GLU A 205 -3.38 8.38 27.93
N HIS A 206 -2.78 8.85 26.84
CA HIS A 206 -3.52 9.19 25.63
C HIS A 206 -4.14 7.99 24.92
N VAL A 207 -3.55 6.80 25.02
CA VAL A 207 -4.14 5.57 24.48
C VAL A 207 -5.26 5.06 25.40
N GLN A 208 -5.12 5.21 26.72
CA GLN A 208 -6.13 4.80 27.70
C GLN A 208 -7.45 5.56 27.53
N ASP A 209 -7.39 6.83 27.11
CA ASP A 209 -8.58 7.64 26.78
C ASP A 209 -9.40 7.07 25.60
N LEU A 210 -8.81 6.17 24.80
CA LEU A 210 -9.39 5.66 23.55
C LEU A 210 -9.80 4.18 23.64
N VAL A 211 -9.79 3.56 24.81
CA VAL A 211 -9.98 2.10 24.96
C VAL A 211 -11.27 1.61 24.29
N GLU A 212 -12.42 2.20 24.62
CA GLU A 212 -13.69 1.77 24.05
C GLU A 212 -13.74 1.97 22.53
N ASP A 213 -13.15 3.04 22.03
CA ASP A 213 -13.15 3.35 20.60
C ASP A 213 -12.18 2.45 19.82
N ILE A 214 -11.07 2.05 20.43
CA ILE A 214 -10.13 1.05 19.89
C ILE A 214 -10.82 -0.30 19.73
N GLU A 215 -11.53 -0.76 20.76
CA GLU A 215 -12.27 -2.03 20.73
C GLU A 215 -13.37 -2.01 19.67
N LYS A 216 -14.15 -0.93 19.60
CA LYS A 216 -15.20 -0.76 18.57
C LYS A 216 -14.62 -0.74 17.16
N LEU A 217 -13.55 0.01 16.95
CA LEU A 217 -12.89 0.11 15.64
C LEU A 217 -12.33 -1.25 15.21
N GLU A 218 -11.60 -1.95 16.08
CA GLU A 218 -11.00 -3.24 15.76
C GLU A 218 -12.07 -4.28 15.43
N ALA A 219 -13.12 -4.37 16.25
CA ALA A 219 -14.22 -5.30 16.05
C ALA A 219 -14.93 -5.05 14.71
N ALA A 220 -15.25 -3.79 14.40
CA ALA A 220 -15.92 -3.42 13.14
C ALA A 220 -15.06 -3.76 11.92
N LEU A 221 -13.76 -3.45 11.98
CA LEU A 221 -12.82 -3.79 10.91
C LEU A 221 -12.67 -5.30 10.74
N LYS A 222 -12.51 -6.04 11.83
CA LYS A 222 -12.37 -7.50 11.82
C LYS A 222 -13.61 -8.17 11.24
N GLU A 223 -14.80 -7.68 11.59
CA GLU A 223 -16.07 -8.21 11.09
C GLU A 223 -16.17 -8.10 9.56
N VAL A 224 -15.86 -6.93 9.00
CA VAL A 224 -15.87 -6.73 7.54
C VAL A 224 -14.90 -7.66 6.84
N ILE A 225 -13.66 -7.76 7.35
CA ILE A 225 -12.63 -8.61 6.73
C ILE A 225 -13.03 -10.09 6.82
N THR A 226 -13.62 -10.52 7.94
CA THR A 226 -14.11 -11.89 8.14
C THR A 226 -15.23 -12.24 7.15
N LYS A 227 -16.19 -11.32 6.93
CA LYS A 227 -17.31 -11.51 5.99
C LYS A 227 -16.86 -11.71 4.55
N VAL A 228 -15.69 -11.18 4.18
CA VAL A 228 -15.15 -11.29 2.82
C VAL A 228 -14.48 -12.64 2.55
N LEU A 229 -14.00 -13.34 3.58
CA LEU A 229 -13.30 -14.63 3.43
C LEU A 229 -14.08 -15.68 2.64
N PRO A 230 -15.35 -16.00 2.96
CA PRO A 230 -16.11 -17.00 2.20
C PRO A 230 -16.36 -16.56 0.75
N VAL A 231 -16.57 -15.26 0.51
CA VAL A 231 -16.74 -14.73 -0.85
C VAL A 231 -15.47 -14.97 -1.66
N LEU A 232 -14.30 -14.62 -1.10
CA LEU A 232 -13.02 -14.85 -1.78
C LEU A 232 -12.75 -16.33 -2.04
N ARG A 233 -13.01 -17.18 -1.05
CA ARG A 233 -12.84 -18.63 -1.14
C ARG A 233 -13.65 -19.22 -2.29
N GLU A 234 -14.95 -18.97 -2.33
CA GLU A 234 -15.84 -19.59 -3.31
C GLU A 234 -15.65 -18.99 -4.71
N THR A 235 -15.62 -17.66 -4.79
CA THR A 235 -15.69 -16.96 -6.08
C THR A 235 -14.34 -16.88 -6.80
N THR A 236 -13.25 -17.00 -6.05
CA THR A 236 -11.88 -16.96 -6.60
C THR A 236 -11.23 -18.33 -6.54
N LEU A 237 -10.97 -18.87 -5.34
CA LEU A 237 -10.18 -20.10 -5.20
C LEU A 237 -10.93 -21.33 -5.76
N VAL A 238 -12.08 -21.69 -5.18
CA VAL A 238 -12.83 -22.90 -5.55
C VAL A 238 -13.21 -22.87 -7.03
N ARG A 239 -13.82 -21.77 -7.47
CA ARG A 239 -14.25 -21.61 -8.86
C ARG A 239 -13.10 -21.73 -9.87
N LEU A 240 -11.96 -21.08 -9.63
CA LEU A 240 -10.84 -21.14 -10.58
C LEU A 240 -10.21 -22.53 -10.63
N LEU A 241 -10.10 -23.21 -9.48
CA LEU A 241 -9.65 -24.61 -9.45
C LEU A 241 -10.62 -25.53 -10.20
N ASP A 242 -11.93 -25.37 -10.00
CA ASP A 242 -12.95 -26.15 -10.71
C ASP A 242 -12.97 -25.88 -12.22
N GLN A 243 -12.83 -24.62 -12.62
CA GLN A 243 -12.73 -24.25 -14.04
C GLN A 243 -11.49 -24.87 -14.68
N THR A 244 -10.35 -24.83 -14.00
CA THR A 244 -9.10 -25.45 -14.48
C THR A 244 -9.26 -26.96 -14.61
N ALA A 245 -9.78 -27.63 -13.58
CA ALA A 245 -10.03 -29.08 -13.59
C ALA A 245 -11.06 -29.51 -14.65
N ASN A 246 -12.04 -28.67 -14.96
CA ASN A 246 -13.01 -28.96 -16.01
C ASN A 246 -12.43 -28.75 -17.42
N ARG A 247 -11.59 -27.73 -17.63
CA ARG A 247 -10.96 -27.46 -18.93
C ARG A 247 -10.03 -28.58 -19.40
N VAL A 248 -9.44 -29.33 -18.47
CA VAL A 248 -8.52 -30.43 -18.81
C VAL A 248 -9.23 -31.72 -19.23
N LYS A 249 -10.51 -31.92 -18.85
CA LYS A 249 -11.23 -33.20 -19.03
C LYS A 249 -11.29 -33.69 -20.48
N ASP A 250 -11.50 -32.77 -21.41
CA ASP A 250 -11.71 -33.08 -22.83
C ASP A 250 -10.44 -32.86 -23.68
N ASN A 251 -9.25 -32.84 -23.06
CA ASN A 251 -7.98 -32.59 -23.74
C ASN A 251 -7.02 -33.79 -23.60
N ASP A 252 -6.64 -34.37 -24.74
CA ASP A 252 -5.73 -35.52 -24.82
C ASP A 252 -4.24 -35.15 -24.92
N ASN A 253 -3.91 -33.84 -24.89
CA ASN A 253 -2.54 -33.33 -24.86
C ASN A 253 -2.40 -32.30 -23.73
N ILE A 254 -2.39 -32.81 -22.50
CA ILE A 254 -2.26 -32.02 -21.29
C ILE A 254 -0.88 -31.41 -21.19
N GLU A 255 0.18 -32.14 -21.50
CA GLU A 255 1.57 -31.64 -21.42
C GLU A 255 1.76 -30.30 -22.13
N LYS A 256 1.23 -30.17 -23.36
CA LYS A 256 1.32 -28.92 -24.12
C LYS A 256 0.43 -27.80 -23.56
N SER A 257 -0.72 -28.15 -22.99
CA SER A 257 -1.77 -27.20 -22.61
C SER A 257 -1.69 -26.76 -21.15
N LEU A 258 -0.95 -27.50 -20.31
CA LEU A 258 -0.80 -27.28 -18.89
C LEU A 258 -0.28 -25.87 -18.53
N PRO A 259 0.74 -25.32 -19.23
CA PRO A 259 1.18 -23.95 -18.96
C PRO A 259 0.07 -22.91 -19.13
N ASP A 260 -0.80 -23.07 -20.13
CA ASP A 260 -1.91 -22.15 -20.37
C ASP A 260 -3.04 -22.29 -19.34
N TYR A 261 -3.21 -23.49 -18.79
CA TYR A 261 -4.15 -23.73 -17.70
C TYR A 261 -3.68 -23.07 -16.40
N PHE A 262 -2.42 -23.25 -16.03
CA PHE A 262 -1.83 -22.65 -14.81
C PHE A 262 -1.63 -21.15 -14.91
N LYS A 263 -1.36 -20.62 -16.10
CA LYS A 263 -1.29 -19.18 -16.36
C LYS A 263 -2.56 -18.42 -15.95
N VAL A 264 -3.73 -19.06 -15.85
CA VAL A 264 -4.94 -18.41 -15.33
C VAL A 264 -4.86 -18.23 -13.81
N LEU A 265 -4.27 -19.20 -13.09
CA LEU A 265 -4.08 -19.18 -11.64
C LEU A 265 -3.00 -18.17 -11.24
N ASP A 266 -1.87 -18.15 -11.95
CA ASP A 266 -0.77 -17.18 -11.78
C ASP A 266 -1.19 -15.71 -11.90
N LYS A 267 -2.33 -15.48 -12.54
CA LYS A 267 -2.86 -14.14 -12.77
C LYS A 267 -3.76 -13.65 -11.65
N VAL A 268 -3.96 -14.35 -10.54
CA VAL A 268 -4.89 -13.88 -9.49
C VAL A 268 -4.51 -12.50 -8.92
N ARG A 269 -3.21 -12.19 -8.81
CA ARG A 269 -2.71 -10.85 -8.44
C ARG A 269 -2.73 -9.84 -9.59
N THR A 270 -2.70 -10.33 -10.83
CA THR A 270 -2.47 -9.54 -12.05
C THR A 270 -3.61 -9.63 -13.08
N SER A 271 -4.77 -10.11 -12.70
CA SER A 271 -5.96 -10.10 -13.54
C SER A 271 -6.96 -9.20 -12.86
N ARG A 272 -7.29 -8.08 -13.49
CA ARG A 272 -8.52 -7.35 -13.20
C ARG A 272 -9.52 -7.61 -14.32
N TRP A 273 -10.76 -8.07 -14.16
CA TRP A 273 -11.46 -8.76 -13.08
C TRP A 273 -12.66 -9.48 -13.69
N PRO A 274 -12.89 -10.77 -13.43
CA PRO A 274 -14.24 -11.32 -13.53
C PRO A 274 -15.08 -10.72 -12.35
N ASP A 275 -16.42 -10.70 -12.45
CA ASP A 275 -17.34 -9.97 -11.54
C ASP A 275 -17.12 -10.22 -10.03
N GLU A 276 -16.39 -11.28 -9.68
CA GLU A 276 -16.15 -11.79 -8.34
C GLU A 276 -15.16 -10.97 -7.51
N TYR A 277 -14.03 -10.53 -8.08
CA TYR A 277 -13.13 -9.64 -7.32
C TYR A 277 -13.81 -8.31 -7.04
N ARG A 278 -14.64 -7.82 -7.96
CA ARG A 278 -15.38 -6.58 -7.76
C ARG A 278 -16.30 -6.67 -6.55
N GLN A 279 -16.87 -7.85 -6.28
CA GLN A 279 -17.64 -8.11 -5.06
C GLN A 279 -16.74 -8.03 -3.81
N THR A 280 -15.59 -8.69 -3.81
CA THR A 280 -14.59 -8.63 -2.72
C THR A 280 -14.11 -7.20 -2.47
N TYR A 281 -13.78 -6.45 -3.53
CA TYR A 281 -13.35 -5.06 -3.45
C TYR A 281 -14.45 -4.17 -2.88
N ASN A 282 -15.67 -4.25 -3.42
CA ASN A 282 -16.81 -3.46 -2.96
C ASN A 282 -17.10 -3.74 -1.49
N ALA A 283 -17.10 -5.01 -1.07
CA ALA A 283 -17.26 -5.37 0.33
C ALA A 283 -16.14 -4.79 1.22
N MET A 284 -14.89 -4.80 0.73
CA MET A 284 -13.75 -4.24 1.45
C MET A 284 -13.74 -2.70 1.50
N THR A 285 -14.47 -2.00 0.63
CA THR A 285 -14.58 -0.53 0.72
C THR A 285 -15.19 -0.06 2.04
N GLU A 286 -15.96 -0.91 2.72
CA GLU A 286 -16.51 -0.63 4.04
C GLU A 286 -15.43 -0.39 5.11
N VAL A 287 -14.23 -1.00 4.97
CA VAL A 287 -13.06 -0.69 5.83
C VAL A 287 -12.75 0.80 5.80
N LYS A 288 -12.79 1.43 4.61
CA LYS A 288 -12.56 2.86 4.47
C LYS A 288 -13.71 3.65 5.11
N SER A 289 -14.96 3.23 4.91
CA SER A 289 -16.14 3.88 5.51
C SER A 289 -16.09 3.89 7.04
N ILE A 290 -15.75 2.76 7.66
CA ILE A 290 -15.61 2.62 9.12
C ILE A 290 -14.57 3.62 9.67
N ILE A 291 -13.42 3.72 9.01
CA ILE A 291 -12.34 4.63 9.42
C ILE A 291 -12.74 6.09 9.17
N TYR A 292 -13.46 6.36 8.09
CA TYR A 292 -13.94 7.71 7.77
C TYR A 292 -14.98 8.18 8.80
N ASN A 293 -15.91 7.30 9.17
CA ASN A 293 -16.97 7.60 10.14
C ASN A 293 -16.44 7.77 11.56
N SER A 294 -15.22 7.28 11.84
CA SER A 294 -14.55 7.50 13.13
C SER A 294 -13.65 8.76 13.15
N ASN A 295 -13.69 9.59 12.10
CA ASN A 295 -12.90 10.82 12.01
C ASN A 295 -13.27 11.87 13.08
N GLU A 296 -14.50 11.92 13.58
CA GLU A 296 -14.84 12.84 14.68
C GLU A 296 -14.06 12.51 15.97
N ILE A 297 -13.77 11.23 16.20
CA ILE A 297 -13.06 10.73 17.37
C ILE A 297 -11.55 10.78 17.13
N PHE A 298 -11.09 10.20 16.02
CA PHE A 298 -9.67 10.01 15.75
C PHE A 298 -9.02 11.12 14.92
N GLN A 299 -9.80 12.07 14.38
CA GLN A 299 -9.30 13.16 13.53
C GLN A 299 -8.34 12.66 12.43
N THR A 300 -8.68 11.49 11.87
CA THR A 300 -7.86 10.71 10.95
C THR A 300 -8.49 10.64 9.56
N TYR A 301 -7.64 10.44 8.55
CA TYR A 301 -8.10 10.31 7.17
C TYR A 301 -8.17 8.85 6.75
N ALA A 302 -9.35 8.40 6.33
CA ALA A 302 -9.50 7.10 5.70
C ALA A 302 -8.78 7.05 4.36
N SER A 303 -8.12 5.92 4.08
CA SER A 303 -7.33 5.75 2.87
C SER A 303 -7.70 4.47 2.16
N TYR A 304 -7.81 4.52 0.84
CA TYR A 304 -7.89 3.31 0.02
C TYR A 304 -6.68 2.39 0.20
N ASN A 305 -5.58 2.88 0.77
CA ASN A 305 -4.43 2.05 1.10
C ASN A 305 -4.81 0.89 2.01
N GLN A 306 -5.70 1.13 2.98
CA GLN A 306 -6.15 0.13 3.94
C GLN A 306 -6.88 -1.00 3.21
N VAL A 307 -7.84 -0.63 2.36
CA VAL A 307 -8.58 -1.54 1.47
C VAL A 307 -7.63 -2.39 0.63
N TYR A 308 -6.73 -1.74 -0.11
CA TYR A 308 -5.81 -2.44 -1.01
C TYR A 308 -4.83 -3.35 -0.26
N SER A 309 -4.28 -2.92 0.87
CA SER A 309 -3.35 -3.77 1.64
C SER A 309 -4.03 -5.02 2.17
N THR A 310 -5.28 -4.94 2.62
CA THR A 310 -6.04 -6.11 3.06
C THR A 310 -6.33 -7.05 1.89
N ILE A 311 -6.78 -6.51 0.75
CA ILE A 311 -7.04 -7.34 -0.44
C ILE A 311 -5.77 -8.04 -0.90
N TYR A 312 -4.64 -7.33 -0.97
CA TYR A 312 -3.39 -7.96 -1.39
C TYR A 312 -2.95 -9.04 -0.41
N ARG A 313 -3.04 -8.81 0.90
CA ARG A 313 -2.72 -9.83 1.89
C ARG A 313 -3.59 -11.09 1.74
N LEU A 314 -4.87 -10.92 1.44
CA LEU A 314 -5.80 -12.02 1.16
C LEU A 314 -5.44 -12.75 -0.14
N LEU A 315 -5.14 -12.00 -1.20
CA LEU A 315 -4.69 -12.57 -2.47
C LEU A 315 -3.38 -13.34 -2.34
N ASP A 316 -2.50 -12.97 -1.41
CA ASP A 316 -1.25 -13.70 -1.17
C ASP A 316 -1.50 -15.10 -0.63
N VAL A 317 -2.55 -15.28 0.18
CA VAL A 317 -2.97 -16.61 0.65
C VAL A 317 -3.56 -17.43 -0.50
N VAL A 318 -4.36 -16.79 -1.37
CA VAL A 318 -4.93 -17.44 -2.56
C VAL A 318 -3.84 -17.85 -3.55
N ASP A 319 -2.86 -16.98 -3.80
CA ASP A 319 -1.71 -17.23 -4.66
C ASP A 319 -0.87 -18.40 -4.11
N GLY A 320 -0.62 -18.44 -2.79
CA GLY A 320 0.02 -19.57 -2.13
C GLY A 320 -0.77 -20.88 -2.25
N ALA A 321 -2.11 -20.81 -2.22
CA ALA A 321 -2.97 -21.97 -2.44
C ALA A 321 -2.90 -22.48 -3.88
N PHE A 322 -2.86 -21.60 -4.89
CA PHE A 322 -2.65 -21.99 -6.28
C PHE A 322 -1.29 -22.59 -6.52
N PHE A 323 -0.23 -21.99 -5.99
CA PHE A 323 1.11 -22.58 -6.03
C PHE A 323 1.12 -24.00 -5.43
N THR A 324 0.51 -24.19 -4.26
CA THR A 324 0.39 -25.50 -3.61
C THR A 324 -0.42 -26.49 -4.44
N PHE A 325 -1.49 -26.03 -5.10
CA PHE A 325 -2.28 -26.84 -6.02
C PHE A 325 -1.46 -27.34 -7.20
N GLU A 326 -0.67 -26.47 -7.82
CA GLU A 326 0.18 -26.82 -8.97
C GLU A 326 1.25 -27.84 -8.58
N GLU A 327 1.94 -27.62 -7.45
CA GLU A 327 2.93 -28.58 -6.93
C GLU A 327 2.29 -29.93 -6.60
N LEU A 328 1.13 -29.95 -5.94
CA LEU A 328 0.41 -31.19 -5.65
C LEU A 328 -0.04 -31.91 -6.92
N PHE A 329 -0.50 -31.18 -7.93
CA PHE A 329 -0.84 -31.77 -9.21
C PHE A 329 0.38 -32.44 -9.84
N GLN A 330 1.54 -31.76 -9.88
CA GLN A 330 2.78 -32.33 -10.42
C GLN A 330 3.20 -33.60 -9.68
N GLU A 331 3.03 -33.67 -8.36
CA GLU A 331 3.29 -34.88 -7.59
C GLU A 331 2.28 -36.00 -7.89
N LEU A 332 0.99 -35.69 -7.94
CA LEU A 332 -0.09 -36.66 -8.14
C LEU A 332 -0.06 -37.32 -9.53
N ILE A 333 0.47 -36.63 -10.55
CA ILE A 333 0.55 -37.20 -11.90
C ILE A 333 1.77 -38.10 -12.13
N LYS A 334 2.75 -38.15 -11.21
CA LYS A 334 3.96 -38.97 -11.38
C LYS A 334 3.58 -40.45 -11.52
N GLY A 335 4.01 -41.06 -12.63
CA GLY A 335 3.73 -42.47 -12.93
C GLY A 335 2.29 -42.74 -13.38
N THR A 336 1.52 -41.71 -13.73
CA THR A 336 0.17 -41.82 -14.30
C THR A 336 0.16 -41.45 -15.79
N ASP A 337 -0.96 -41.69 -16.48
CA ASP A 337 -1.18 -41.28 -17.88
C ASP A 337 -1.77 -39.86 -18.02
N ALA A 338 -1.83 -39.08 -16.92
CA ALA A 338 -2.48 -37.77 -16.87
C ALA A 338 -1.95 -36.75 -17.89
N LEU A 339 -0.70 -36.85 -18.33
CA LEU A 339 -0.16 -35.95 -19.36
C LEU A 339 -0.77 -36.17 -20.76
N THR A 340 -1.37 -37.34 -20.98
CA THR A 340 -1.98 -37.77 -22.25
C THR A 340 -3.45 -38.16 -22.11
N ASN A 341 -4.01 -38.04 -20.90
CA ASN A 341 -5.39 -38.41 -20.57
C ASN A 341 -6.01 -37.32 -19.69
N GLY A 342 -6.86 -36.49 -20.31
CA GLY A 342 -7.49 -35.36 -19.64
C GLY A 342 -8.38 -35.74 -18.45
N LYS A 343 -8.95 -36.96 -18.45
CA LYS A 343 -9.76 -37.45 -17.34
C LYS A 343 -8.89 -37.77 -16.12
N THR A 344 -7.78 -38.48 -16.32
CA THR A 344 -6.83 -38.75 -15.22
C THR A 344 -6.25 -37.44 -14.68
N ALA A 345 -5.94 -36.47 -15.54
CA ALA A 345 -5.51 -35.14 -15.11
C ALA A 345 -6.60 -34.41 -14.30
N ALA A 346 -7.86 -34.46 -14.74
CA ALA A 346 -8.96 -33.84 -14.02
C ALA A 346 -9.16 -34.45 -12.62
N ASP A 347 -9.10 -35.77 -12.49
CA ASP A 347 -9.25 -36.47 -11.21
C ASP A 347 -8.08 -36.13 -10.26
N ALA A 348 -6.86 -36.02 -10.80
CA ALA A 348 -5.69 -35.53 -10.05
C ALA A 348 -5.87 -34.07 -9.60
N MET A 349 -6.39 -33.19 -10.46
CA MET A 349 -6.68 -31.80 -10.09
C MET A 349 -7.79 -31.69 -9.02
N VAL A 350 -8.86 -32.47 -9.10
CA VAL A 350 -9.88 -32.52 -8.05
C VAL A 350 -9.27 -32.97 -6.72
N THR A 351 -8.41 -33.99 -6.76
CA THR A 351 -7.69 -34.47 -5.57
C THR A 351 -6.75 -33.42 -4.99
N ALA A 352 -6.01 -32.69 -5.83
CA ALA A 352 -5.17 -31.57 -5.42
C ALA A 352 -6.01 -30.46 -4.76
N LYS A 353 -7.14 -30.10 -5.37
CA LYS A 353 -8.08 -29.11 -4.81
C LYS A 353 -8.55 -29.51 -3.41
N ASP A 354 -9.02 -30.74 -3.24
CA ASP A 354 -9.54 -31.23 -1.96
C ASP A 354 -8.47 -31.24 -0.85
N GLN A 355 -7.19 -31.39 -1.22
CA GLN A 355 -6.06 -31.27 -0.29
C GLN A 355 -5.63 -29.82 0.00
N VAL A 356 -5.85 -28.89 -0.94
CA VAL A 356 -5.47 -27.48 -0.80
C VAL A 356 -6.49 -26.69 0.02
N LEU A 357 -7.78 -26.94 -0.15
CA LEU A 357 -8.83 -26.15 0.50
C LEU A 357 -8.68 -26.10 2.04
N PRO A 358 -8.42 -27.21 2.76
CA PRO A 358 -8.19 -27.16 4.20
C PRO A 358 -6.94 -26.37 4.60
N LYS A 359 -5.89 -26.37 3.78
CA LYS A 359 -4.66 -25.59 4.01
C LYS A 359 -4.93 -24.10 3.84
N TYR A 360 -5.66 -23.73 2.78
CA TYR A 360 -6.12 -22.35 2.59
C TYR A 360 -6.99 -21.87 3.76
N ASP A 361 -7.96 -22.69 4.20
CA ASP A 361 -8.86 -22.35 5.31
C ASP A 361 -8.07 -22.11 6.61
N HIS A 362 -6.99 -22.89 6.84
CA HIS A 362 -6.04 -22.65 7.92
C HIS A 362 -5.26 -21.34 7.75
N ASP A 363 -4.65 -21.12 6.59
CA ASP A 363 -3.72 -20.01 6.35
C ASP A 363 -4.42 -18.64 6.27
N VAL A 364 -5.70 -18.63 5.91
CA VAL A 364 -6.51 -17.39 5.85
C VAL A 364 -7.08 -16.99 7.21
N THR A 365 -7.20 -17.94 8.15
CA THR A 365 -7.74 -17.71 9.51
C THR A 365 -7.11 -16.54 10.27
N PRO A 366 -5.76 -16.33 10.27
CA PRO A 366 -5.17 -15.20 10.97
C PRO A 366 -5.40 -13.85 10.29
N VAL A 367 -5.76 -13.80 9.00
CA VAL A 367 -5.76 -12.56 8.21
C VAL A 367 -6.72 -11.48 8.75
N PRO A 368 -7.98 -11.78 9.16
CA PRO A 368 -8.84 -10.78 9.75
C PRO A 368 -8.24 -10.09 10.97
N GLY A 369 -7.65 -10.86 11.89
CA GLY A 369 -7.03 -10.33 13.10
C GLY A 369 -5.71 -9.59 12.82
N GLU A 370 -4.91 -10.07 11.88
CA GLU A 370 -3.68 -9.40 11.43
C GLU A 370 -3.99 -8.01 10.87
N MET A 371 -4.94 -7.94 9.94
CA MET A 371 -5.25 -6.72 9.21
C MET A 371 -6.12 -5.74 10.02
N SER A 372 -7.07 -6.21 10.83
CA SER A 372 -7.85 -5.34 11.74
C SER A 372 -6.94 -4.67 12.77
N LEU A 373 -6.04 -5.45 13.38
CA LEU A 373 -5.07 -4.94 14.34
C LEU A 373 -4.12 -3.93 13.70
N LYS A 374 -3.62 -4.23 12.50
CA LYS A 374 -2.75 -3.32 11.76
C LYS A 374 -3.44 -1.98 11.50
N HIS A 375 -4.65 -1.98 10.95
CA HIS A 375 -5.37 -0.76 10.60
C HIS A 375 -5.78 0.04 11.83
N THR A 376 -6.20 -0.65 12.90
CA THR A 376 -6.49 -0.02 14.19
C THR A 376 -5.24 0.65 14.75
N THR A 377 -4.11 -0.05 14.78
CA THR A 377 -2.82 0.49 15.24
C THR A 377 -2.39 1.68 14.40
N ASP A 378 -2.52 1.59 13.07
CA ASP A 378 -2.16 2.68 12.15
C ASP A 378 -3.01 3.93 12.43
N VAL A 379 -4.32 3.79 12.73
CA VAL A 379 -5.21 4.90 13.11
C VAL A 379 -4.78 5.52 14.44
N ILE A 380 -4.60 4.72 15.48
CA ILE A 380 -4.22 5.21 16.81
C ILE A 380 -2.85 5.87 16.77
N LEU A 381 -1.90 5.33 16.01
CA LEU A 381 -0.58 5.92 15.83
C LEU A 381 -0.67 7.34 15.26
N GLN A 382 -1.61 7.64 14.36
CA GLN A 382 -1.80 9.02 13.86
C GLN A 382 -2.27 9.96 14.97
N VAL A 383 -3.24 9.53 15.77
CA VAL A 383 -3.80 10.30 16.89
C VAL A 383 -2.70 10.62 17.90
N ILE A 384 -1.91 9.60 18.28
CA ILE A 384 -0.85 9.73 19.26
C ILE A 384 0.29 10.61 18.74
N ASN A 385 0.73 10.44 17.49
CA ASN A 385 1.73 11.31 16.90
C ASN A 385 1.28 12.78 16.86
N ALA A 386 0.01 13.05 16.52
CA ALA A 386 -0.52 14.42 16.50
C ALA A 386 -0.43 15.10 17.88
N LYS A 387 -0.61 14.34 18.98
CA LYS A 387 -0.51 14.84 20.35
C LYS A 387 0.94 14.97 20.84
N ILE A 388 1.78 13.97 20.55
CA ILE A 388 3.10 13.82 21.19
C ILE A 388 4.23 14.47 20.37
N ASP A 389 4.14 14.49 19.04
CA ASP A 389 5.18 15.07 18.18
C ASP A 389 5.50 16.54 18.50
N PRO A 390 4.53 17.41 18.81
CA PRO A 390 4.80 18.79 19.20
C PRO A 390 5.53 18.90 20.55
N LEU A 391 5.19 18.05 21.52
CA LEU A 391 5.70 18.09 22.89
C LEU A 391 7.13 17.58 23.01
N THR A 392 7.58 16.79 22.04
CA THR A 392 8.85 16.06 22.08
C THR A 392 9.96 16.72 21.27
N LYS A 393 9.67 17.83 20.58
CA LYS A 393 10.65 18.53 19.71
C LYS A 393 11.95 18.90 20.43
N ASP A 394 11.86 19.48 21.63
CA ASP A 394 13.05 19.94 22.34
C ASP A 394 13.81 18.81 23.03
N LEU A 395 13.11 17.76 23.46
CA LEU A 395 13.72 16.50 23.90
C LEU A 395 14.54 15.88 22.76
N ARG A 396 13.94 15.71 21.58
CA ARG A 396 14.64 15.15 20.40
C ARG A 396 15.85 15.97 19.98
N LYS A 397 15.77 17.30 20.01
CA LYS A 397 16.92 18.19 19.75
C LYS A 397 18.04 17.99 20.78
N THR A 398 17.68 17.85 22.06
CA THR A 398 18.65 17.64 23.15
C THR A 398 19.34 16.29 23.00
N LEU A 399 18.57 15.23 22.77
CA LEU A 399 19.07 13.88 22.49
C LEU A 399 20.00 13.85 21.27
N SER A 400 19.64 14.57 20.21
CA SER A 400 20.44 14.62 18.98
C SER A 400 21.84 15.21 19.22
N LYS A 401 21.95 16.20 20.11
CA LYS A 401 23.25 16.78 20.50
C LYS A 401 24.08 15.86 21.40
N ALA A 402 23.44 14.91 22.06
CA ALA A 402 24.09 13.97 22.97
C ALA A 402 24.61 12.71 22.26
N ILE A 403 24.35 12.55 20.96
CA ILE A 403 24.87 11.43 20.17
C ILE A 403 26.39 11.55 20.07
N PRO A 404 27.16 10.49 20.35
CA PRO A 404 28.61 10.51 20.19
C PRO A 404 29.01 10.77 18.72
N LYS A 405 29.94 11.71 18.52
CA LYS A 405 30.48 12.06 17.18
C LYS A 405 30.87 10.85 16.32
N PRO A 406 31.49 9.77 16.85
CA PRO A 406 31.88 8.62 16.03
C PRO A 406 30.70 7.92 15.34
N VAL A 407 29.48 8.05 15.86
CA VAL A 407 28.28 7.35 15.36
C VAL A 407 27.17 8.31 14.93
N GLU A 408 27.41 9.63 14.94
CA GLU A 408 26.39 10.67 14.66
C GLU A 408 25.81 10.60 13.24
N GLN A 409 26.56 10.02 12.29
CA GLN A 409 26.12 9.80 10.91
C GLN A 409 25.25 8.54 10.75
N ILE A 410 25.24 7.64 11.74
CA ILE A 410 24.55 6.34 11.70
C ILE A 410 23.31 6.35 12.60
N VAL A 411 23.41 6.98 13.77
CA VAL A 411 22.35 6.98 14.77
C VAL A 411 21.44 8.19 14.57
N SER A 412 20.17 7.93 14.25
CA SER A 412 19.12 8.95 14.13
C SER A 412 18.19 8.93 15.34
N VAL A 413 18.10 10.05 16.08
CA VAL A 413 17.13 10.22 17.17
C VAL A 413 15.69 10.24 16.64
N GLU A 414 15.44 10.82 15.46
CA GLU A 414 14.12 10.83 14.86
C GLU A 414 13.65 9.41 14.50
N ASP A 415 14.55 8.57 13.98
CA ASP A 415 14.23 7.16 13.67
C ASP A 415 13.94 6.37 14.94
N ARG A 416 14.74 6.59 15.99
CA ARG A 416 14.52 5.94 17.28
C ARG A 416 13.24 6.40 17.96
N TYR A 417 12.90 7.68 17.85
CA TYR A 417 11.64 8.22 18.34
C TYR A 417 10.43 7.62 17.62
N GLU A 418 10.41 7.66 16.28
CA GLU A 418 9.29 7.12 15.50
C GLU A 418 9.07 5.62 15.79
N LEU A 419 10.16 4.84 15.81
CA LEU A 419 10.09 3.41 16.13
C LEU A 419 9.58 3.16 17.55
N PHE A 420 10.05 3.95 18.52
CA PHE A 420 9.62 3.84 19.91
C PHE A 420 8.11 4.11 20.04
N VAL A 421 7.61 5.20 19.47
CA VAL A 421 6.17 5.52 19.51
C VAL A 421 5.35 4.45 18.81
N GLU A 422 5.76 3.99 17.62
CA GLU A 422 5.08 2.91 16.89
C GLU A 422 5.00 1.61 17.73
N GLN A 423 6.10 1.20 18.34
CA GLN A 423 6.15 -0.01 19.17
C GLN A 423 5.34 0.13 20.46
N SER A 424 5.40 1.28 21.13
CA SER A 424 4.63 1.54 22.35
C SER A 424 3.13 1.56 22.07
N VAL A 425 2.69 2.21 20.99
CA VAL A 425 1.29 2.21 20.55
C VAL A 425 0.83 0.79 20.19
N ALA A 426 1.58 0.08 19.35
CA ALA A 426 1.23 -1.29 18.96
C ALA A 426 1.10 -2.24 20.16
N LYS A 427 2.00 -2.10 21.15
CA LYS A 427 1.96 -2.87 22.39
C LYS A 427 0.71 -2.56 23.22
N LEU A 428 0.37 -1.29 23.39
CA LEU A 428 -0.81 -0.87 24.16
C LEU A 428 -2.11 -1.30 23.49
N VAL A 429 -2.22 -1.13 22.16
CA VAL A 429 -3.38 -1.60 21.38
C VAL A 429 -3.54 -3.10 21.53
N LYS A 430 -2.48 -3.90 21.38
CA LYS A 430 -2.53 -5.35 21.62
C LYS A 430 -2.99 -5.69 23.04
N LYS A 431 -2.47 -4.98 24.05
CA LYS A 431 -2.86 -5.18 25.46
C LYS A 431 -4.34 -4.90 25.68
N ILE A 432 -4.87 -3.81 25.11
CA ILE A 432 -6.30 -3.46 25.19
C ILE A 432 -7.16 -4.56 24.58
N LEU A 433 -6.76 -5.05 23.41
CA LEU A 433 -7.48 -6.09 22.68
C LEU A 433 -7.25 -7.52 23.24
N GLY A 434 -6.54 -7.66 24.36
CA GLY A 434 -6.23 -8.96 24.96
C GLY A 434 -5.32 -9.87 24.11
N ILE A 435 -4.60 -9.30 23.14
CA ILE A 435 -3.69 -10.04 22.26
C ILE A 435 -2.34 -10.19 22.97
N PRO A 436 -1.78 -11.42 23.06
CA PRO A 436 -0.47 -11.63 23.67
C PRO A 436 0.61 -10.74 23.05
N VAL A 437 1.36 -10.05 23.90
CA VAL A 437 2.54 -9.30 23.51
C VAL A 437 3.73 -10.20 23.79
N SER A 438 4.44 -10.64 22.74
CA SER A 438 5.73 -11.30 22.90
C SER A 438 6.65 -10.38 23.69
N GLU A 439 7.14 -10.81 24.85
CA GLU A 439 8.19 -10.08 25.55
C GLU A 439 9.42 -9.98 24.64
N PRO A 440 10.15 -8.85 24.64
CA PRO A 440 11.42 -8.79 23.95
C PRO A 440 12.31 -9.91 24.48
N THR A 441 12.83 -10.73 23.57
CA THR A 441 13.78 -11.79 23.88
C THR A 441 14.88 -11.19 24.76
N LYS A 442 15.06 -11.72 25.98
CA LYS A 442 16.12 -11.23 26.86
C LYS A 442 17.46 -11.42 26.13
N PRO A 443 18.43 -10.50 26.28
CA PRO A 443 19.75 -10.66 25.67
C PRO A 443 20.34 -12.02 26.09
N GLY A 444 20.42 -12.97 25.15
CA GLY A 444 20.96 -14.32 25.38
C GLY A 444 19.98 -15.48 25.20
N GLU A 445 18.67 -15.23 25.09
CA GLU A 445 17.71 -16.29 24.73
C GLU A 445 17.66 -16.46 23.21
N LYS A 446 17.84 -17.70 22.72
CA LYS A 446 17.61 -18.01 21.30
C LYS A 446 16.13 -17.78 20.99
N PRO A 447 15.79 -17.27 19.78
CA PRO A 447 14.40 -17.23 19.34
C PRO A 447 13.79 -18.62 19.46
N SER A 448 12.59 -18.72 20.03
CA SER A 448 11.82 -19.96 20.02
C SER A 448 11.66 -20.44 18.58
N THR A 449 12.00 -21.69 18.32
CA THR A 449 11.87 -22.35 17.00
C THR A 449 10.46 -22.86 16.74
N ASP A 450 9.52 -22.58 17.63
CA ASP A 450 8.13 -23.00 17.48
C ASP A 450 7.38 -21.92 16.69
N LEU A 451 7.23 -22.18 15.39
CA LEU A 451 6.21 -21.59 14.51
C LEU A 451 5.03 -22.56 14.42
#